data_AF-A0A5P1FKH9-F1
#
_entry.id   AF-A0A5P1FKH9-F1
#
_cell.length_a   1.000
_cell.length_b   1.000
_cell.length_c   1.000
_cell.angle_alpha   90.00
_cell.angle_beta   90.00
_cell.angle_gamma   90.00
#
_symmetry.space_group_name_H-M   'P 1'
#
loop_
_entity.id
_entity.type
_entity.pdbx_description
1 polymer ?
#
loop_
_entity_poly.entity_id
_entity_poly.type
_entity_poly.pdbx_seq_one_letter_code
_entity_poly.pdbx_strand_id
1 'polypeptide(L)'
;MNVSYNICPNYLSACFLGSGQPDRTVECKDMSGMYKIIYVCPETVLRLTEPLTRLAESHGIALFAIDEVHCVSKWGHDFQPDYRQLSILRKNFSSCNLKFLKFDIPLMALTATATIPAREDIIKSLHMSEETKIILTSFFRPNLRFSGSLSVTCDNEVGICSSDNITPCKRNLLESDIEHSVSVDLISPQMSSNKKQKKFKIERENYNILQRV
;
A
#
# COMPACT_ATOMS: atom_id res chain seq x y z
N MET A 1 -22.72 -7.83 16.73
CA MET A 1 -21.33 -8.07 17.18
C MET A 1 -20.54 -6.81 16.88
N ASN A 2 -20.01 -6.14 17.91
CA ASN A 2 -19.13 -4.99 17.73
C ASN A 2 -17.85 -5.47 17.05
N VAL A 3 -17.50 -4.93 15.89
CA VAL A 3 -16.19 -5.20 15.28
C VAL A 3 -15.21 -4.14 15.81
N SER A 4 -14.92 -4.21 17.11
CA SER A 4 -13.77 -3.54 17.69
C SER A 4 -12.57 -4.43 17.39
N TYR A 5 -11.67 -3.98 16.52
CA TYR A 5 -10.42 -4.69 16.33
C TYR A 5 -9.55 -4.41 17.55
N ASN A 6 -9.38 -5.40 18.43
CA ASN A 6 -8.26 -5.39 19.35
C ASN A 6 -7.00 -5.63 18.51
N ILE A 7 -6.41 -4.56 18.01
CA ILE A 7 -5.23 -4.60 17.12
C ILE A 7 -3.99 -5.16 17.86
N CYS A 8 -4.06 -5.34 19.18
CA CYS A 8 -3.05 -6.03 19.97
C CYS A 8 -3.66 -6.76 21.18
N PRO A 9 -2.96 -7.77 21.75
CA PRO A 9 -3.25 -8.30 23.08
C PRO A 9 -3.03 -7.27 24.21
N ASN A 10 -2.59 -6.05 23.89
CA ASN A 10 -2.34 -4.94 24.80
C ASN A 10 -3.27 -3.75 24.48
N TYR A 11 -4.27 -3.50 25.33
CA TYR A 11 -5.01 -2.24 25.65
C TYR A 11 -5.09 -1.04 24.67
N LEU A 12 -4.98 -1.25 23.36
CA LEU A 12 -5.19 -0.23 22.33
C LEU A 12 -6.52 -0.50 21.62
N SER A 13 -7.51 0.30 21.98
CA SER A 13 -8.81 0.31 21.32
C SER A 13 -8.67 0.99 19.96
N ALA A 14 -9.09 0.30 18.91
CA ALA A 14 -9.10 0.85 17.56
C ALA A 14 -10.42 0.53 16.85
N CYS A 15 -10.79 1.41 15.92
CA CYS A 15 -11.95 1.23 15.07
C CYS A 15 -11.62 1.66 13.64
N PHE A 16 -12.48 1.27 12.72
CA PHE A 16 -12.44 1.75 11.34
C PHE A 16 -13.76 2.46 11.05
N LEU A 17 -13.72 3.55 10.28
CA LEU A 17 -14.86 4.29 9.77
C LEU A 17 -14.80 4.31 8.24
N GLY A 18 -15.83 3.75 7.63
CA GLY A 18 -15.97 3.70 6.17
C GLY A 18 -17.26 3.00 5.78
N SER A 19 -17.53 2.94 4.48
CA SER A 19 -18.75 2.33 3.92
C SER A 19 -18.95 0.86 4.31
N GLY A 20 -17.86 0.14 4.56
CA GLY A 20 -17.87 -1.26 4.99
C GLY A 20 -18.17 -1.50 6.47
N GLN A 21 -18.47 -0.47 7.28
CA GLN A 21 -18.72 -0.65 8.71
C GLN A 21 -20.15 -1.11 9.01
N PRO A 22 -20.33 -2.30 9.62
CA PRO A 22 -21.66 -2.81 9.91
C PRO A 22 -22.29 -2.17 11.16
N ASP A 23 -21.47 -1.74 12.13
CA ASP A 23 -21.96 -1.14 13.37
C ASP A 23 -22.09 0.39 13.22
N ARG A 24 -23.33 0.85 13.05
CA ARG A 24 -23.67 2.28 12.93
C ARG A 24 -23.39 3.09 14.20
N THR A 25 -23.18 2.43 15.34
CA THR A 25 -22.87 3.11 16.60
C THR A 25 -21.38 3.42 16.76
N VAL A 26 -20.51 2.85 15.90
CA VAL A 26 -19.05 3.04 16.00
C VAL A 26 -18.67 4.51 15.90
N GLU A 27 -19.29 5.26 14.98
CA GLU A 27 -19.01 6.69 14.83
C GLU A 27 -19.34 7.47 16.11
N CYS A 28 -20.48 7.20 16.74
CA CYS A 28 -20.83 7.86 18.00
C CYS A 28 -19.86 7.50 19.15
N LYS A 29 -19.49 6.22 19.27
CA LYS A 29 -18.51 5.73 20.26
C LYS A 29 -17.13 6.35 20.04
N ASP A 30 -16.78 6.52 18.77
CA ASP A 30 -15.50 7.08 18.37
C ASP A 30 -15.40 8.56 18.71
N MET A 31 -16.43 9.32 18.35
CA MET A 31 -16.52 10.75 18.67
C MET A 31 -16.70 11.02 20.17
N SER A 32 -16.94 9.99 21.00
CA SER A 32 -16.89 10.08 22.46
C SER A 32 -15.54 9.65 23.06
N GLY A 33 -14.49 9.50 22.24
CA GLY A 33 -13.12 9.23 22.70
C GLY A 33 -12.87 7.79 23.16
N MET A 34 -13.71 6.82 22.78
CA MET A 34 -13.54 5.42 23.21
C MET A 34 -12.34 4.72 22.55
N TYR A 35 -11.94 5.18 21.36
CA TYR A 35 -10.86 4.58 20.57
C TYR A 35 -9.61 5.47 20.59
N LYS A 36 -8.44 4.83 20.66
CA LYS A 36 -7.14 5.51 20.55
C LYS A 36 -6.68 5.65 19.11
N ILE A 37 -7.12 4.76 18.22
CA ILE A 37 -6.78 4.76 16.80
C ILE A 37 -8.06 4.63 15.96
N ILE A 38 -8.18 5.51 14.98
CA ILE A 38 -9.35 5.60 14.10
C ILE A 38 -8.83 5.48 12.67
N TYR A 39 -9.14 4.37 12.01
CA TYR A 39 -8.85 4.19 10.60
C TYR A 39 -9.99 4.77 9.78
N VAL A 40 -9.69 5.54 8.75
CA VAL A 40 -10.70 6.20 7.93
C VAL A 40 -10.31 6.08 6.46
N CYS A 41 -11.27 5.72 5.60
CA CYS A 41 -11.03 5.78 4.16
C CYS A 41 -11.00 7.24 3.66
N PRO A 42 -10.14 7.59 2.69
CA PRO A 42 -9.98 8.97 2.21
C PRO A 42 -11.30 9.66 1.82
N GLU A 43 -12.20 8.95 1.15
CA GLU A 43 -13.51 9.44 0.71
C GLU A 43 -14.45 9.81 1.87
N THR A 44 -14.19 9.31 3.08
CA THR A 44 -15.02 9.55 4.26
C THR A 44 -14.55 10.77 5.06
N VAL A 45 -13.31 11.22 4.87
CA VAL A 45 -12.68 12.28 5.71
C VAL A 45 -13.43 13.61 5.62
N LEU A 46 -13.91 14.00 4.42
CA LEU A 46 -14.66 15.25 4.27
C LEU A 46 -15.91 15.29 5.16
N ARG A 47 -16.67 14.19 5.18
CA ARG A 47 -17.89 14.05 5.98
C ARG A 47 -17.58 14.10 7.48
N LEU A 48 -16.41 13.63 7.90
CA LEU A 48 -16.00 13.56 9.30
C LEU A 48 -15.37 14.85 9.83
N THR A 49 -15.26 15.91 9.02
CA THR A 49 -14.64 17.18 9.45
C THR A 49 -15.23 17.72 10.75
N GLU A 50 -16.54 17.93 10.83
CA GLU A 50 -17.20 18.47 12.02
C GLU A 50 -17.13 17.50 13.22
N PRO A 51 -17.43 16.19 13.07
CA PRO A 51 -17.21 15.22 14.12
C PRO A 51 -15.77 15.22 14.69
N LEU A 52 -14.76 15.23 13.82
CA LEU A 52 -13.36 15.26 14.22
C LEU A 52 -12.98 16.56 14.92
N THR A 53 -13.55 17.70 14.53
CA THR A 53 -13.35 18.98 15.25
C THR A 53 -13.87 18.89 16.68
N ARG A 54 -15.06 18.31 16.89
CA ARG A 54 -15.62 18.08 18.23
C ARG A 54 -14.76 17.11 19.05
N LEU A 55 -14.23 16.07 18.42
CA LEU A 55 -13.31 15.13 19.06
C LEU A 55 -12.01 15.85 19.49
N ALA A 56 -11.44 16.67 18.61
CA ALA A 56 -10.25 17.46 18.89
C ALA A 56 -10.45 18.44 20.05
N GLU A 57 -11.62 19.06 20.17
CA GLU A 57 -11.94 19.97 21.27
C GLU A 57 -12.16 19.25 22.60
N SER A 58 -12.87 18.12 22.57
CA SER A 58 -13.30 17.41 23.79
C SER A 58 -12.25 16.45 24.36
N HIS A 59 -11.53 15.74 23.50
CA HIS A 59 -10.59 14.68 23.89
C HIS A 59 -9.17 14.91 23.33
N GLY A 60 -9.03 15.77 22.32
CA GLY A 60 -7.77 16.01 21.63
C GLY A 60 -7.48 15.01 20.52
N ILE A 61 -6.74 15.45 19.51
CA ILE A 61 -6.17 14.59 18.47
C ILE A 61 -4.65 14.80 18.49
N ALA A 62 -3.91 13.72 18.65
CA ALA A 62 -2.45 13.77 18.77
C ALA A 62 -1.75 13.91 17.40
N LEU A 63 -2.29 13.26 16.36
CA LEU A 63 -1.64 13.13 15.06
C LEU A 63 -2.66 12.68 14.01
N PHE A 64 -2.54 13.21 12.79
CA PHE A 64 -3.09 12.57 11.60
C PHE A 64 -1.98 11.81 10.87
N ALA A 65 -2.21 10.53 10.57
CA ALA A 65 -1.31 9.71 9.76
C ALA A 65 -2.01 9.34 8.44
N ILE A 66 -1.35 9.62 7.32
CA ILE A 66 -1.79 9.24 5.97
C ILE A 66 -0.85 8.16 5.49
N ASP A 67 -1.36 6.94 5.42
CA ASP A 67 -0.65 5.80 4.83
C ASP A 67 -0.80 5.80 3.31
N GLU A 68 0.11 5.12 2.61
CA GLU A 68 0.17 5.08 1.14
C GLU A 68 0.04 6.45 0.46
N VAL A 69 0.67 7.46 1.05
CA VAL A 69 0.53 8.86 0.61
C VAL A 69 0.99 9.09 -0.85
N HIS A 70 1.71 8.13 -1.43
CA HIS A 70 2.07 8.17 -2.84
C HIS A 70 0.85 8.23 -3.77
N CYS A 71 -0.33 7.79 -3.32
CA CYS A 71 -1.59 7.89 -4.07
C CYS A 71 -2.05 9.33 -4.34
N VAL A 72 -1.54 10.32 -3.57
CA VAL A 72 -1.79 11.75 -3.81
C VAL A 72 -1.19 12.21 -5.14
N SER A 73 -0.06 11.61 -5.54
CA SER A 73 0.75 12.09 -6.66
C SER A 73 0.44 11.34 -7.94
N LYS A 74 0.31 12.10 -9.04
CA LYS A 74 0.18 11.52 -10.40
C LYS A 74 1.46 10.83 -10.87
N TRP A 75 2.58 11.09 -10.20
CA TRP A 75 3.87 10.43 -10.42
C TRP A 75 3.99 9.12 -9.64
N GLY A 76 3.01 8.81 -8.79
CA GLY A 76 2.86 7.52 -8.14
C GLY A 76 2.36 6.44 -9.10
N HIS A 77 2.57 5.18 -8.74
CA HIS A 77 2.11 4.04 -9.52
C HIS A 77 0.61 3.75 -9.35
N ASP A 78 -0.03 4.34 -8.33
CA ASP A 78 -1.44 4.15 -8.00
C ASP A 78 -2.10 5.46 -7.56
N PHE A 79 -2.42 6.34 -8.52
CA PHE A 79 -3.01 7.65 -8.24
C PHE A 79 -4.50 7.55 -7.88
N GLN A 80 -4.88 8.03 -6.69
CA GLN A 80 -6.26 8.06 -6.22
C GLN A 80 -6.70 9.50 -5.89
N PRO A 81 -7.65 10.10 -6.64
CA PRO A 81 -8.06 11.48 -6.47
C PRO A 81 -8.52 11.87 -5.05
N ASP A 82 -9.16 10.95 -4.32
CA ASP A 82 -9.67 11.21 -2.97
C ASP A 82 -8.57 11.56 -1.97
N TYR A 83 -7.35 11.06 -2.17
CA TYR A 83 -6.20 11.41 -1.33
C TYR A 83 -5.84 12.90 -1.38
N ARG A 84 -6.11 13.60 -2.49
CA ARG A 84 -5.87 15.06 -2.56
C ARG A 84 -6.82 15.86 -1.68
N GLN A 85 -7.99 15.30 -1.38
CA GLN A 85 -8.97 15.93 -0.51
C GLN A 85 -8.49 15.94 0.96
N LEU A 86 -7.53 15.09 1.32
CA LEU A 86 -6.91 15.04 2.65
C LEU A 86 -6.15 16.32 3.03
N SER A 87 -5.88 17.22 2.06
CA SER A 87 -5.41 18.58 2.34
C SER A 87 -6.34 19.37 3.28
N ILE A 88 -7.60 18.96 3.37
CA ILE A 88 -8.58 19.51 4.31
C ILE A 88 -8.16 19.34 5.77
N LEU A 89 -7.41 18.27 6.10
CA LEU A 89 -6.95 18.01 7.46
C LEU A 89 -6.03 19.14 7.92
N ARG A 90 -5.05 19.51 7.09
CA ARG A 90 -4.16 20.63 7.40
C ARG A 90 -4.91 21.96 7.46
N LYS A 91 -5.86 22.19 6.54
CA LYS A 91 -6.64 23.42 6.50
C LYS A 91 -7.52 23.57 7.73
N ASN A 92 -8.23 22.52 8.15
CA ASN A 92 -9.23 22.65 9.20
C ASN A 92 -8.68 22.43 10.61
N PHE A 93 -7.56 21.71 10.76
CA PHE A 93 -7.00 21.33 12.07
C PHE A 93 -5.68 22.06 12.38
N SER A 94 -5.68 23.37 12.15
CA SER A 94 -4.60 24.29 12.51
C SER A 94 -5.00 25.19 13.67
N SER A 95 -4.02 25.68 14.44
CA SER A 95 -4.28 26.61 15.56
C SER A 95 -4.79 27.97 15.10
N CYS A 96 -4.60 28.33 13.82
CA CYS A 96 -5.20 29.54 13.26
C CYS A 96 -6.71 29.40 12.98
N ASN A 97 -7.21 28.18 12.74
CA ASN A 97 -8.62 27.92 12.46
C ASN A 97 -9.39 27.37 13.67
N LEU A 98 -8.74 26.58 14.52
CA LEU A 98 -9.32 26.06 15.76
C LEU A 98 -8.65 26.72 16.96
N LYS A 99 -9.30 27.74 17.53
CA LYS A 99 -8.75 28.60 18.59
C LYS A 99 -8.41 27.86 19.89
N PHE A 100 -9.02 26.70 20.12
CA PHE A 100 -8.72 25.86 21.28
C PHE A 100 -7.42 25.08 21.13
N LEU A 101 -6.88 24.96 19.90
CA LEU A 101 -5.60 24.33 19.66
C LEU A 101 -4.46 25.30 19.96
N LYS A 102 -3.53 24.88 20.82
CA LYS A 102 -2.31 25.65 21.12
C LYS A 102 -1.30 25.61 19.95
N PHE A 103 -1.30 24.53 19.20
CA PHE A 103 -0.43 24.27 18.06
C PHE A 103 -1.20 23.48 17.00
N ASP A 104 -0.76 23.54 15.74
CA ASP A 104 -1.31 22.71 14.67
C ASP A 104 -1.24 21.23 15.02
N ILE A 105 -2.27 20.46 14.66
CA ILE A 105 -2.20 19.00 14.78
C ILE A 105 -1.15 18.50 13.78
N PRO A 106 -0.17 17.68 14.21
CA PRO A 106 0.83 17.13 13.31
C PRO A 106 0.20 16.27 12.20
N LEU A 107 0.82 16.27 11.02
CA LEU A 107 0.44 15.42 9.88
C LEU A 107 1.65 14.59 9.49
N MET A 108 1.50 13.28 9.50
CA MET A 108 2.53 12.32 9.10
C MET A 108 2.08 11.65 7.80
N ALA A 109 2.99 11.62 6.83
CA ALA A 109 2.77 11.06 5.50
C ALA A 109 3.71 9.86 5.33
N LEU A 110 3.15 8.66 5.13
CA LEU A 110 3.87 7.39 5.12
C LEU A 110 3.73 6.73 3.75
N THR A 111 4.84 6.19 3.24
CA THR A 111 4.86 5.40 2.00
C THR A 111 6.17 4.62 1.90
N ALA A 112 6.12 3.42 1.33
CA ALA A 112 7.30 2.65 0.97
C ALA A 112 7.99 3.22 -0.28
N THR A 113 7.21 3.78 -1.21
CA THR A 113 7.69 4.23 -2.51
C THR A 113 7.34 5.71 -2.73
N ALA A 114 8.35 6.57 -2.82
CA ALA A 114 8.18 7.95 -3.25
C ALA A 114 9.44 8.43 -3.97
N THR A 115 9.31 8.63 -5.29
CA THR A 115 10.31 9.33 -6.10
C THR A 115 10.42 10.79 -5.64
N ILE A 116 11.53 11.46 -5.95
CA ILE A 116 11.71 12.89 -5.64
C ILE A 116 10.52 13.76 -6.11
N PRO A 117 10.06 13.68 -7.39
CA PRO A 117 8.92 14.47 -7.83
C PRO A 117 7.61 14.12 -7.11
N ALA A 118 7.41 12.84 -6.75
CA ALA A 118 6.25 12.45 -5.96
C ALA A 118 6.26 13.12 -4.56
N ARG A 119 7.42 13.22 -3.91
CA ARG A 119 7.54 13.86 -2.58
C ARG A 119 7.16 15.34 -2.63
N GLU A 120 7.63 16.07 -3.63
CA GLU A 120 7.28 17.48 -3.81
C GLU A 120 5.78 17.66 -4.08
N ASP A 121 5.21 16.79 -4.90
CA ASP A 121 3.77 16.80 -5.21
C ASP A 121 2.93 16.46 -3.97
N ILE A 122 3.38 15.53 -3.12
CA ILE A 122 2.74 15.20 -1.83
C ILE A 122 2.73 16.41 -0.90
N ILE A 123 3.88 17.05 -0.68
CA ILE A 123 4.01 18.22 0.21
C ILE A 123 3.07 19.34 -0.26
N LYS A 124 3.10 19.65 -1.56
CA LYS A 124 2.24 20.68 -2.16
C LYS A 124 0.76 20.30 -2.07
N SER A 125 0.40 19.09 -2.49
CA SER A 125 -0.99 18.65 -2.54
C SER A 125 -1.63 18.55 -1.15
N LEU A 126 -0.89 18.13 -0.13
CA LEU A 126 -1.37 18.05 1.26
C LEU A 126 -1.18 19.34 2.05
N HIS A 127 -0.67 20.41 1.43
CA HIS A 127 -0.39 21.70 2.06
C HIS A 127 0.54 21.57 3.29
N MET A 128 1.50 20.64 3.25
CA MET A 128 2.47 20.47 4.33
C MET A 128 3.41 21.68 4.39
N SER A 129 3.96 21.97 5.57
CA SER A 129 4.94 23.05 5.73
C SER A 129 6.20 22.78 4.90
N GLU A 130 6.83 23.82 4.39
CA GLU A 130 8.15 23.75 3.74
C GLU A 130 9.22 23.20 4.70
N GLU A 131 9.01 23.32 6.02
CA GLU A 131 9.88 22.80 7.07
C GLU A 131 9.65 21.31 7.39
N THR A 132 8.81 20.63 6.59
CA THR A 132 8.49 19.21 6.77
C THR A 132 9.76 18.36 6.71
N LYS A 133 10.01 17.61 7.79
CA LYS A 133 11.14 16.67 7.85
C LYS A 133 10.85 15.45 6.97
N ILE A 134 11.67 15.27 5.94
CA ILE A 134 11.65 14.07 5.09
C ILE A 134 12.65 13.06 5.65
N ILE A 135 12.16 11.90 6.06
CA ILE A 135 12.99 10.80 6.58
C ILE A 135 13.01 9.69 5.53
N LEU A 136 14.21 9.28 5.11
CA LEU A 136 14.41 8.21 4.15
C LEU A 136 15.20 7.07 4.82
N THR A 137 14.67 5.86 4.73
CA THR A 137 15.34 4.65 5.21
C THR A 137 15.80 3.78 4.06
N SER A 138 16.86 3.00 4.27
CA SER A 138 17.33 2.06 3.25
C SER A 138 16.32 0.92 3.02
N PHE A 139 16.09 0.62 1.76
CA PHE A 139 15.36 -0.59 1.33
C PHE A 139 16.19 -1.87 1.55
N PHE A 140 17.51 -1.76 1.68
CA PHE A 140 18.40 -2.92 1.72
C PHE A 140 18.06 -3.85 2.89
N ARG A 141 18.06 -5.16 2.60
CA ARG A 141 17.86 -6.24 3.57
C ARG A 141 19.03 -7.23 3.46
N PRO A 142 20.06 -7.12 4.31
CA PRO A 142 21.28 -7.93 4.20
C PRO A 142 21.02 -9.43 4.39
N ASN A 143 19.89 -9.78 4.99
CA ASN A 143 19.44 -11.15 5.21
C ASN A 143 18.72 -11.78 4.01
N LEU A 144 18.46 -11.02 2.93
CA LEU A 144 17.84 -11.55 1.71
C LEU A 144 18.92 -11.92 0.68
N ARG A 145 18.83 -13.15 0.16
CA ARG A 145 19.65 -13.63 -0.96
C ARG A 145 18.80 -13.70 -2.21
N PHE A 146 19.32 -13.18 -3.32
CA PHE A 146 18.63 -13.19 -4.61
C PHE A 146 19.27 -14.23 -5.52
N SER A 147 18.46 -15.09 -6.14
CA SER A 147 18.89 -16.06 -7.15
C SER A 147 17.89 -16.06 -8.31
N GLY A 148 18.39 -15.98 -9.54
CA GLY A 148 17.58 -16.14 -10.75
C GLY A 148 17.82 -17.50 -11.38
N SER A 149 16.77 -18.14 -11.88
CA SER A 149 16.86 -19.41 -12.62
C SER A 149 16.02 -19.30 -13.89
N LEU A 150 16.50 -19.87 -14.99
CA LEU A 150 15.72 -19.96 -16.22
C LEU A 150 14.75 -21.14 -16.10
N SER A 151 13.46 -20.83 -16.05
CA SER A 151 12.42 -21.85 -16.13
C SER A 151 12.09 -22.14 -17.59
N VAL A 152 12.02 -23.42 -17.95
CA VAL A 152 11.58 -23.88 -19.27
C VAL A 152 10.32 -24.72 -19.07
N THR A 153 9.26 -24.37 -19.81
CA THR A 153 8.02 -25.14 -19.83
C THR A 153 8.07 -26.11 -21.00
N CYS A 154 8.13 -27.41 -20.70
CA CYS A 154 7.96 -28.48 -21.69
C CYS A 154 6.76 -29.32 -21.28
N ASP A 155 5.84 -29.58 -22.21
CA ASP A 155 4.71 -30.50 -22.01
C ASP A 155 3.89 -30.28 -20.72
N ASN A 156 3.53 -29.02 -20.42
CA ASN A 156 2.78 -28.58 -19.23
C ASN A 156 3.49 -28.79 -17.87
N GLU A 157 4.78 -29.11 -17.84
CA GLU A 157 5.59 -29.13 -16.62
C GLU A 157 6.58 -27.94 -16.60
N VAL A 158 6.61 -27.22 -15.47
CA VAL A 158 7.58 -26.13 -15.23
C VAL A 158 8.82 -26.72 -14.60
N GLY A 159 9.94 -26.72 -15.33
CA GLY A 159 11.23 -27.19 -14.86
C GLY A 159 12.30 -26.09 -14.82
N ILE A 160 13.31 -26.26 -13.97
CA ILE A 160 14.49 -25.39 -13.94
C ILE A 160 15.51 -25.94 -14.95
N CYS A 161 15.93 -25.10 -15.91
CA CYS A 161 16.94 -25.46 -16.89
C CYS A 161 18.33 -25.25 -16.28
N SER A 162 18.92 -26.32 -15.76
CA SER A 162 20.35 -26.37 -15.42
C SER A 162 21.09 -27.02 -16.58
N SER A 163 22.32 -26.58 -16.85
CA SER A 163 23.06 -26.78 -18.11
C SER A 163 23.23 -28.22 -18.61
N ASP A 164 22.82 -29.27 -17.89
CA ASP A 164 22.80 -30.64 -18.43
C ASP A 164 21.64 -31.55 -17.94
N ASN A 165 20.65 -31.07 -17.18
CA ASN A 165 19.45 -31.87 -16.81
C ASN A 165 18.32 -30.99 -16.24
N ILE A 166 17.06 -31.26 -16.64
CA ILE A 166 15.87 -30.70 -15.98
C ILE A 166 15.75 -31.39 -14.62
N THR A 167 16.00 -30.63 -13.54
CA THR A 167 15.80 -31.13 -12.18
C THR A 167 14.48 -30.60 -11.66
N PRO A 168 13.54 -31.46 -11.17
CA PRO A 168 12.34 -30.97 -10.52
C PRO A 168 12.72 -30.14 -9.29
N CYS A 169 12.09 -28.98 -9.13
CA CYS A 169 12.36 -28.06 -8.03
C CYS A 169 12.07 -28.79 -6.69
N LYS A 170 13.11 -29.25 -6.00
CA LYS A 170 12.98 -29.89 -4.69
C LYS A 170 12.76 -28.80 -3.65
N ARG A 171 11.52 -28.69 -3.15
CA ARG A 171 11.17 -27.81 -2.02
C ARG A 171 11.69 -28.38 -0.71
N ASN A 172 12.23 -27.52 0.15
CA ASN A 172 12.49 -27.85 1.54
C ASN A 172 11.18 -27.72 2.34
N LEU A 173 10.50 -28.84 2.58
CA LEU A 173 9.19 -28.88 3.26
C LEU A 173 9.22 -28.55 4.77
N LEU A 174 10.35 -28.07 5.31
CA LEU A 174 10.55 -27.75 6.73
C LEU A 174 10.54 -26.24 7.02
N GLU A 175 10.51 -25.38 6.00
CA GLU A 175 10.47 -23.91 6.15
C GLU A 175 9.13 -23.34 5.68
N SER A 176 8.72 -22.22 6.27
CA SER A 176 7.55 -21.47 5.81
C SER A 176 7.92 -20.66 4.58
N ASP A 177 7.49 -21.13 3.41
CA ASP A 177 7.75 -20.49 2.12
C ASP A 177 6.52 -19.76 1.58
N ILE A 178 6.72 -18.66 0.85
CA ILE A 178 5.67 -17.93 0.12
C ILE A 178 5.97 -18.04 -1.39
N GLU A 179 5.03 -18.62 -2.15
CA GLU A 179 5.11 -18.74 -3.60
C GLU A 179 4.15 -17.75 -4.26
N HIS A 180 4.67 -16.85 -5.10
CA HIS A 180 3.88 -15.92 -5.90
C HIS A 180 3.82 -16.40 -7.35
N SER A 181 2.62 -16.75 -7.82
CA SER A 181 2.36 -17.10 -9.22
C SER A 181 1.57 -15.99 -9.92
N VAL A 182 1.93 -15.65 -11.16
CA VAL A 182 1.14 -14.78 -12.03
C VAL A 182 0.55 -15.64 -13.15
N SER A 183 -0.77 -15.76 -13.20
CA SER A 183 -1.46 -16.45 -14.29
C SER A 183 -1.86 -15.44 -15.36
N VAL A 184 -1.44 -15.68 -16.60
CA VAL A 184 -1.95 -14.98 -17.77
C VAL A 184 -2.84 -15.96 -18.53
N ASP A 185 -4.16 -15.85 -18.34
CA ASP A 185 -5.12 -16.61 -19.14
C ASP A 185 -5.13 -16.03 -20.56
N LEU A 186 -4.29 -16.57 -21.43
CA LEU A 186 -4.41 -16.33 -22.87
C LEU A 186 -5.67 -17.05 -23.37
N ILE A 187 -6.83 -16.39 -23.25
CA ILE A 187 -8.03 -16.79 -23.99
C ILE A 187 -7.72 -16.56 -25.47
N SER A 188 -7.26 -17.61 -26.17
CA SER A 188 -7.20 -17.62 -27.62
C SER A 188 -8.61 -17.86 -28.17
N PRO A 189 -9.24 -16.94 -28.94
CA PRO A 189 -10.63 -17.11 -29.38
C PRO A 189 -10.86 -18.16 -30.47
N GLN A 190 -9.86 -18.95 -30.86
CA GLN A 190 -9.99 -19.94 -31.94
C GLN A 190 -9.10 -21.14 -31.68
N MET A 191 -9.62 -22.20 -31.05
CA MET A 191 -9.34 -23.58 -31.48
C MET A 191 -10.38 -24.54 -30.88
N SER A 192 -11.54 -24.54 -31.53
CA SER A 192 -12.27 -25.76 -31.78
C SER A 192 -11.40 -26.68 -32.66
N SER A 193 -11.22 -27.93 -32.22
CA SER A 193 -10.99 -29.12 -33.05
C SER A 193 -9.73 -29.15 -33.95
N ASN A 194 -8.62 -29.69 -33.44
CA ASN A 194 -7.87 -30.83 -34.03
C ASN A 194 -6.39 -30.86 -33.59
N LYS A 195 -5.99 -32.03 -33.07
CA LYS A 195 -4.58 -32.43 -32.87
C LYS A 195 -3.82 -32.42 -34.20
N LYS A 196 -2.74 -31.65 -34.31
CA LYS A 196 -1.51 -32.04 -35.04
C LYS A 196 -0.35 -31.07 -34.76
N GLN A 197 0.77 -31.65 -34.36
CA GLN A 197 2.06 -31.04 -34.06
C GLN A 197 2.53 -30.06 -35.16
N LYS A 198 3.01 -28.88 -34.75
CA LYS A 198 3.99 -28.11 -35.52
C LYS A 198 5.16 -27.73 -34.63
N LYS A 199 6.33 -28.20 -35.06
CA LYS A 199 7.65 -28.05 -34.45
C LYS A 199 8.14 -26.61 -34.69
N PHE A 200 8.34 -25.81 -33.66
CA PHE A 200 8.99 -24.50 -33.79
C PHE A 200 10.47 -24.63 -33.41
N LYS A 201 11.34 -24.24 -34.34
CA LYS A 201 12.79 -24.13 -34.16
C LYS A 201 13.08 -22.69 -33.76
N ILE A 202 13.62 -22.46 -32.56
CA ILE A 202 13.99 -21.12 -32.09
C ILE A 202 15.51 -20.96 -32.28
N GLU A 203 15.90 -20.05 -33.18
CA GLU A 203 17.28 -19.57 -33.32
C GLU A 203 17.60 -18.58 -32.18
N ARG A 204 18.79 -18.71 -31.61
CA ARG A 204 19.29 -17.86 -30.51
C ARG A 204 19.94 -16.61 -31.10
N GLU A 205 19.46 -15.43 -30.72
CA GLU A 205 20.25 -14.19 -30.79
C GLU A 205 20.64 -13.75 -29.38
N ASN A 206 21.94 -13.54 -29.18
CA ASN A 206 22.53 -13.11 -27.92
C ASN A 206 22.41 -11.59 -27.79
N TYR A 207 21.70 -11.10 -26.78
CA TYR A 207 21.80 -9.72 -26.34
C TYR A 207 22.51 -9.63 -24.99
N ASN A 208 23.71 -9.05 -25.00
CA ASN A 208 24.45 -8.64 -23.81
C ASN A 208 23.81 -7.37 -23.24
N ILE A 209 23.14 -7.47 -22.09
CA ILE A 209 22.68 -6.31 -21.33
C ILE A 209 23.77 -5.92 -20.33
N LEU A 210 24.53 -4.88 -20.69
CA LEU A 210 25.39 -4.13 -19.76
C LEU A 210 24.51 -3.34 -18.81
N GLN A 211 24.55 -3.67 -17.51
CA GLN A 211 24.02 -2.81 -16.46
C GLN A 211 24.99 -1.64 -16.24
N ARG A 212 24.48 -0.41 -16.35
CA ARG A 212 25.08 0.78 -15.73
C ARG A 212 24.09 1.34 -14.71
N VAL A 213 24.66 1.64 -13.54
CA VAL A 213 24.09 2.23 -12.33
C VAL A 213 23.46 3.59 -12.62
#